data_AF-A0A9P7E041-F1
#
_entry.id   AF-A0A9P7E041-F1
#
_cell.length_a   1.000
_cell.length_b   1.000
_cell.length_c   1.000
_cell.angle_alpha   90.00
_cell.angle_beta   90.00
_cell.angle_gamma   90.00
#
_symmetry.space_group_name_H-M   'P 1'
#
loop_
_entity.id
_entity.type
_entity.pdbx_description
1 polymer ?
#
loop_
_entity_poly.entity_id
_entity_poly.type
_entity_poly.pdbx_seq_one_letter_code
_entity_poly.pdbx_strand_id
1 'polypeptide(L)'
;MLGANIAWSFLLGKRIYGALHRYGILFILGKILPILKAPPPVVNWPLAGQLCMDMFLLSVLLPLINNFITIIKLRYHHGFPKSEIVFRKPSSATVADIVSQPPDKRDSYMNEVLRRAVDPEEFKQPTWGMPWEEWTVDFRAMAVAYEAEKKGLISRDAWELSVWMKMKEGWTVIEHGKVSDPLSQVGVMEKLQRKLTAMGKRHVFTQMMEVIQVKTVAKDGTALPVTEEVDTIIADIFRRNEVDFAQLTSELATESPRFAANSSKKTK
;
A
#
# COMPACT_ATOMS: atom_id res chain seq x y z
N MET A 1 26.35 -7.89 -3.94
CA MET A 1 25.63 -7.71 -2.65
C MET A 1 26.27 -8.52 -1.51
N LEU A 2 26.51 -9.83 -1.64
CA LEU A 2 27.01 -10.67 -0.53
C LEU A 2 28.36 -10.20 0.07
N GLY A 3 29.36 -9.89 -0.77
CA GLY A 3 30.67 -9.42 -0.30
C GLY A 3 30.63 -8.09 0.44
N ALA A 4 29.77 -7.16 0.01
CA ALA A 4 29.56 -5.88 0.69
C ALA A 4 28.91 -6.09 2.07
N ASN A 5 27.94 -6.98 2.18
CA ASN A 5 27.27 -7.30 3.44
C ASN A 5 28.22 -7.96 4.46
N ILE A 6 29.13 -8.83 3.99
CA ILE A 6 30.16 -9.45 4.84
C ILE A 6 31.14 -8.39 5.35
N ALA A 7 31.63 -7.51 4.46
CA ALA A 7 32.52 -6.42 4.84
C ALA A 7 31.87 -5.48 5.88
N TRP A 8 30.61 -5.09 5.66
CA TRP A 8 29.84 -4.29 6.60
C TRP A 8 29.67 -4.98 7.96
N SER A 9 29.34 -6.27 7.95
CA SER A 9 29.17 -7.06 9.18
C SER A 9 30.48 -7.15 9.97
N PHE A 10 31.61 -7.35 9.29
CA PHE A 10 32.93 -7.38 9.91
C PHE A 10 33.31 -6.03 10.51
N LEU A 11 33.07 -4.92 9.79
CA LEU A 11 33.33 -3.57 10.28
C LEU A 11 32.46 -3.24 11.51
N LEU A 12 31.19 -3.63 11.48
CA LEU A 12 30.27 -3.46 12.61
C LEU A 12 30.75 -4.27 13.82
N GLY A 13 31.11 -5.55 13.62
CA GLY A 13 31.65 -6.41 14.67
C GLY A 13 32.95 -5.87 15.28
N LYS A 14 33.89 -5.43 14.44
CA LYS A 14 35.13 -4.78 14.89
C LYS A 14 34.85 -3.52 15.70
N ARG A 15 33.85 -2.72 15.29
CA ARG A 15 33.47 -1.48 15.97
C ARG A 15 32.82 -1.76 17.33
N ILE A 16 31.92 -2.75 17.41
CA ILE A 16 31.31 -3.21 18.66
C ILE A 16 32.39 -3.71 19.62
N TYR A 17 33.29 -4.58 19.15
CA TYR A 17 34.41 -5.09 19.95
C TYR A 17 35.31 -3.95 20.46
N GLY A 18 35.65 -3.00 19.59
CA GLY A 18 36.41 -1.81 19.98
C GLY A 18 35.67 -0.93 20.99
N ALA A 19 34.35 -0.77 20.85
CA ALA A 19 33.51 -0.03 21.81
C ALA A 19 33.52 -0.67 23.20
N LEU A 20 33.45 -2.00 23.29
CA LEU A 20 33.52 -2.73 24.56
C LEU A 20 34.81 -2.45 25.35
N HIS A 21 35.93 -2.32 24.65
CA HIS A 21 37.22 -1.96 25.24
C HIS A 21 37.32 -0.47 25.58
N ARG A 22 36.89 0.41 24.65
CA ARG A 22 37.01 1.87 24.80
C ARG A 22 36.12 2.46 25.87
N TYR A 23 34.90 1.95 26.01
CA TYR A 23 33.95 2.41 27.03
C TYR A 23 34.13 1.70 28.38
N GLY A 24 35.17 0.87 28.53
CA GLY A 24 35.48 0.20 29.79
C GLY A 24 34.49 -0.88 30.20
N ILE A 25 33.62 -1.35 29.28
CA ILE A 25 32.66 -2.43 29.56
C ILE A 25 33.41 -3.71 29.93
N LEU A 26 34.50 -4.03 29.21
CA LEU A 26 35.37 -5.17 29.53
C LEU A 26 36.13 -4.99 30.85
N PHE A 27 36.50 -3.75 31.21
CA PHE A 27 37.13 -3.46 32.50
C PHE A 27 36.17 -3.69 33.67
N ILE A 28 34.90 -3.28 33.52
CA ILE A 28 33.85 -3.53 34.51
C ILE A 28 33.55 -5.03 34.61
N LEU A 29 33.38 -5.72 33.49
CA LEU A 29 33.20 -7.18 33.45
C LEU A 29 34.40 -7.92 34.05
N GLY A 30 35.62 -7.44 33.83
CA GLY A 30 36.85 -7.98 34.41
C GLY A 30 36.93 -7.89 35.94
N LYS A 31 36.25 -6.92 36.55
CA LYS A 31 36.09 -6.86 38.00
C LYS A 31 35.16 -7.94 38.56
N ILE A 32 34.24 -8.43 37.73
CA ILE A 32 33.29 -9.50 38.10
C ILE A 32 33.85 -10.88 37.72
N LEU A 33 34.53 -10.98 36.58
CA LEU A 33 35.12 -12.18 36.01
C LEU A 33 36.63 -11.98 35.85
N PRO A 34 37.47 -12.46 36.79
CA PRO A 34 38.91 -12.17 36.84
C PRO A 34 39.73 -12.74 35.67
N ILE A 35 39.11 -13.54 34.79
CA ILE A 35 39.70 -14.05 33.55
C ILE A 35 39.84 -12.93 32.50
N LEU A 36 38.97 -11.91 32.55
CA LEU A 36 38.97 -10.77 31.64
C LEU A 36 39.87 -9.65 32.20
N LYS A 37 41.19 -9.76 32.02
CA LYS A 37 42.13 -8.69 32.36
C LYS A 37 42.09 -7.60 31.29
N ALA A 38 41.19 -6.63 31.45
CA ALA A 38 41.13 -5.44 30.60
C ALA A 38 41.70 -4.21 31.33
N PRO A 39 42.42 -3.29 30.66
CA PRO A 39 42.88 -2.04 31.26
C PRO A 39 41.72 -1.04 31.44
N PRO A 40 41.85 -0.07 32.36
CA PRO A 40 40.84 0.98 32.54
C PRO A 40 40.74 1.87 31.28
N PRO A 41 39.54 2.39 30.96
CA PRO A 41 39.35 3.25 29.80
C PRO A 41 40.07 4.60 30.00
N VAL A 42 40.73 5.08 28.95
CA VAL A 42 41.37 6.41 28.94
C VAL A 42 40.34 7.44 28.48
N VAL A 43 39.98 8.38 29.35
CA VAL A 43 39.05 9.47 29.03
C VAL A 43 39.81 10.58 28.33
N ASN A 44 39.64 10.70 27.01
CA ASN A 44 40.31 11.70 26.20
C ASN A 44 39.36 12.29 25.13
N TRP A 45 39.76 13.40 24.50
CA TRP A 45 38.97 14.05 23.45
C TRP A 45 38.61 13.12 22.26
N PRO A 46 39.51 12.22 21.79
CA PRO A 46 39.16 11.20 20.81
C PRO A 46 38.02 10.27 21.23
N LEU A 47 37.91 9.93 22.51
CA LEU A 47 36.80 9.11 23.04
C LEU A 47 35.46 9.84 22.89
N ALA A 48 35.43 11.14 23.14
CA ALA A 48 34.22 11.96 22.96
C ALA A 48 33.76 11.98 21.50
N GLY A 49 34.69 12.16 20.55
CA GLY A 49 34.36 12.08 19.12
C GLY A 49 33.83 10.71 18.69
N GLN A 50 34.39 9.64 19.24
CA GLN A 50 33.93 8.27 18.97
C GLN A 50 32.55 7.99 19.60
N LEU A 51 32.29 8.50 20.81
CA LEU A 51 30.97 8.46 21.44
C LEU A 51 29.91 9.14 20.57
N CYS A 52 30.18 10.35 20.06
CA CYS A 52 29.25 11.05 19.18
C CYS A 52 28.94 10.23 17.91
N MET A 53 29.98 9.65 17.28
CA MET A 53 29.79 8.83 16.09
C MET A 53 29.05 7.52 16.39
N ASP A 54 29.31 6.88 17.53
CA ASP A 54 28.60 5.66 17.93
C ASP A 54 27.14 5.94 18.29
N MET A 55 26.86 7.07 18.94
CA MET A 55 25.49 7.53 19.19
C MET A 55 24.74 7.84 17.89
N PHE A 56 25.40 8.46 16.91
CA PHE A 56 24.83 8.69 15.58
C PHE A 56 24.56 7.37 14.84
N LEU A 57 25.51 6.42 14.86
CA LEU A 57 25.27 5.11 14.25
C LEU A 57 24.12 4.37 14.96
N LEU A 58 24.05 4.45 16.28
CA LEU A 58 22.97 3.84 17.04
C LEU A 58 21.63 4.49 16.67
N SER A 59 21.55 5.81 16.51
CA SER A 59 20.29 6.47 16.13
C SER A 59 19.79 6.04 14.75
N VAL A 60 20.70 5.76 13.80
CA VAL A 60 20.38 5.26 12.46
C VAL A 60 20.03 3.76 12.48
N LEU A 61 20.76 2.95 13.24
CA LEU A 61 20.59 1.49 13.27
C LEU A 61 19.44 1.04 14.19
N LEU A 62 19.14 1.78 15.25
CA LEU A 62 18.16 1.38 16.25
C LEU A 62 16.75 1.17 15.67
N PRO A 63 16.23 2.02 14.76
CA PRO A 63 14.96 1.75 14.07
C PRO A 63 14.98 0.44 13.27
N LEU A 64 16.08 0.14 12.57
CA LEU A 64 16.24 -1.10 11.80
C LEU A 64 16.24 -2.33 12.72
N ILE A 65 16.99 -2.26 13.83
CA ILE A 65 17.04 -3.32 14.83
C ILE A 65 15.65 -3.53 15.45
N ASN A 66 14.95 -2.45 15.82
CA ASN A 66 13.62 -2.54 16.41
C ASN A 66 12.60 -3.15 15.44
N ASN A 67 12.64 -2.77 14.17
CA ASN A 67 11.80 -3.36 13.12
C ASN A 67 12.12 -4.85 12.96
N PHE A 68 13.40 -5.22 12.92
CA PHE A 68 13.82 -6.61 12.81
C PHE A 68 13.36 -7.47 14.00
N ILE A 69 13.53 -6.97 15.23
CA ILE A 69 13.05 -7.64 16.45
C ILE A 69 11.53 -7.80 16.40
N THR A 70 10.80 -6.79 15.91
CA THR A 70 9.35 -6.85 15.77
C THR A 70 8.94 -7.96 14.80
N ILE A 71 9.63 -8.09 13.66
CA ILE A 71 9.42 -9.18 12.70
C ILE A 71 9.71 -10.53 13.36
N ILE A 72 10.85 -10.67 14.04
CA ILE A 72 11.20 -11.92 14.73
C ILE A 72 10.12 -12.30 15.74
N LYS A 73 9.66 -11.37 16.57
CA LYS A 73 8.58 -11.63 17.55
C LYS A 73 7.30 -12.10 16.87
N LEU A 74 6.92 -11.44 15.77
CA LEU A 74 5.75 -11.85 14.98
C LEU A 74 5.89 -13.29 14.47
N ARG A 75 7.05 -13.62 13.88
CA ARG A 75 7.33 -14.97 13.34
C ARG A 75 7.49 -16.02 14.42
N TYR A 76 8.03 -15.64 15.57
CA TYR A 76 8.13 -16.52 16.73
C TYR A 76 6.74 -16.91 17.25
N HIS A 77 5.80 -15.96 17.32
CA HIS A 77 4.45 -16.21 17.85
C HIS A 77 3.46 -16.82 16.85
N HIS A 78 3.57 -16.48 15.56
CA HIS A 78 2.59 -16.84 14.53
C HIS A 78 3.15 -17.72 13.41
N GLY A 79 4.46 -17.97 13.39
CA GLY A 79 5.13 -18.79 12.38
C GLY A 79 5.18 -18.17 11.00
N PHE A 80 5.29 -19.05 10.00
CA PHE A 80 5.33 -18.71 8.57
C PHE A 80 4.15 -19.39 7.86
N PRO A 81 2.97 -18.75 7.81
CA PRO A 81 1.82 -19.31 7.13
C PRO A 81 2.02 -19.29 5.60
N LYS A 82 1.37 -20.22 4.88
CA LYS A 82 1.41 -20.27 3.40
C LYS A 82 0.79 -19.02 2.75
N SER A 83 -0.17 -18.42 3.42
CA SER A 83 -0.91 -17.21 3.02
C SER A 83 -0.78 -16.19 4.15
N GLU A 84 -0.16 -15.05 3.88
CA GLU A 84 0.09 -14.01 4.88
C GLU A 84 -1.01 -12.96 4.87
N ILE A 85 -1.46 -12.56 6.07
CA ILE A 85 -2.30 -11.37 6.25
C ILE A 85 -1.35 -10.18 6.38
N VAL A 86 -1.41 -9.26 5.43
CA VAL A 86 -0.48 -8.12 5.36
C VAL A 86 -1.25 -6.82 5.54
N PHE A 87 -0.86 -6.06 6.57
CA PHE A 87 -1.32 -4.69 6.77
C PHE A 87 -0.21 -3.73 6.41
N ARG A 88 -0.54 -2.68 5.68
CA ARG A 88 0.38 -1.59 5.36
C ARG A 88 -0.25 -0.23 5.65
N LYS A 89 0.62 0.75 5.85
CA LYS A 89 0.26 2.16 5.99
C LYS A 89 1.18 3.02 5.13
N PRO A 90 0.76 4.22 4.73
CA PRO A 90 1.60 5.13 3.98
C PRO A 90 2.92 5.39 4.73
N SER A 91 4.04 5.42 4.01
CA SER A 91 5.33 5.78 4.58
C SER A 91 5.33 7.26 4.99
N SER A 92 6.20 7.63 5.94
CA SER A 92 6.34 9.05 6.32
C SER A 92 6.77 9.93 5.14
N ALA A 93 7.56 9.37 4.21
CA ALA A 93 7.96 10.06 2.98
C ALA A 93 6.72 10.32 2.10
N THR A 94 5.90 9.30 1.86
CA THR A 94 4.68 9.44 1.04
C THR A 94 3.68 10.41 1.62
N VAL A 95 3.50 10.40 2.94
CA VAL A 95 2.65 11.40 3.61
C VAL A 95 3.21 12.80 3.37
N ALA A 96 4.53 12.98 3.48
CA ALA A 96 5.16 14.27 3.19
C ALA A 96 5.01 14.67 1.71
N ASP A 97 5.19 13.72 0.79
CA ASP A 97 5.06 13.94 -0.66
C ASP A 97 3.64 14.40 -1.01
N ILE A 98 2.61 13.73 -0.47
CA ILE A 98 1.20 14.11 -0.64
C ILE A 98 0.95 15.53 -0.11
N VAL A 99 1.44 15.84 1.10
CA VAL A 99 1.23 17.16 1.72
C VAL A 99 1.94 18.27 0.94
N SER A 100 3.12 17.95 0.38
CA SER A 100 3.93 18.89 -0.41
C SER A 100 3.33 19.22 -1.78
N GLN A 101 2.39 18.40 -2.29
CA GLN A 101 1.74 18.68 -3.56
C GLN A 101 0.91 19.98 -3.49
N PRO A 102 0.83 20.73 -4.61
CA PRO A 102 -0.09 21.86 -4.75
C PRO A 102 -1.53 21.44 -4.43
N PRO A 103 -2.36 22.32 -3.82
CA PRO A 103 -3.74 21.98 -3.43
C PRO A 103 -4.55 21.36 -4.57
N ASP A 104 -4.42 21.89 -5.78
CA ASP A 104 -5.17 21.46 -6.97
C ASP A 104 -4.78 20.06 -7.47
N LYS A 105 -3.57 19.59 -7.10
CA LYS A 105 -3.03 18.28 -7.52
C LYS A 105 -3.02 17.25 -6.40
N ARG A 106 -3.20 17.67 -5.15
CA ARG A 106 -3.10 16.80 -3.97
C ARG A 106 -4.09 15.65 -4.03
N ASP A 107 -5.34 15.92 -4.37
CA ASP A 107 -6.38 14.90 -4.42
C ASP A 107 -6.14 13.90 -5.57
N SER A 108 -5.68 14.39 -6.72
CA SER A 108 -5.30 13.54 -7.85
C SER A 108 -4.13 12.61 -7.50
N TYR A 109 -3.07 13.17 -6.89
CA TYR A 109 -1.90 12.39 -6.45
C TYR A 109 -2.26 11.37 -5.36
N MET A 110 -3.08 11.77 -4.38
CA MET A 110 -3.61 10.85 -3.38
C MET A 110 -4.39 9.70 -4.02
N ASN A 111 -5.30 10.01 -4.95
CA ASN A 111 -6.09 9.01 -5.65
C ASN A 111 -5.21 8.05 -6.47
N GLU A 112 -4.13 8.54 -7.08
CA GLU A 112 -3.17 7.72 -7.80
C GLU A 112 -2.43 6.73 -6.87
N VAL A 113 -1.96 7.20 -5.71
CA VAL A 113 -1.33 6.35 -4.68
C VAL A 113 -2.32 5.28 -4.18
N LEU A 114 -3.57 5.67 -3.93
CA LEU A 114 -4.62 4.74 -3.50
C LEU A 114 -4.98 3.71 -4.60
N ARG A 115 -5.07 4.15 -5.86
CA ARG A 115 -5.36 3.27 -7.01
C ARG A 115 -4.28 2.21 -7.18
N ARG A 116 -3.00 2.60 -7.13
CA ARG A 116 -1.87 1.66 -7.25
C ARG A 116 -1.83 0.65 -6.11
N ALA A 117 -2.31 1.03 -4.91
CA ALA A 117 -2.38 0.14 -3.76
C ALA A 117 -3.44 -0.98 -3.88
N VAL A 118 -4.38 -0.88 -4.83
CA VAL A 118 -5.45 -1.87 -5.06
C VAL A 118 -5.39 -2.53 -6.45
N ASP A 119 -4.36 -2.22 -7.26
CA ASP A 119 -4.22 -2.69 -8.64
C ASP A 119 -3.41 -4.01 -8.72
N PRO A 120 -4.02 -5.16 -9.05
CA PRO A 120 -3.35 -6.47 -9.06
C PRO A 120 -2.15 -6.56 -10.00
N GLU A 121 -2.12 -5.80 -11.09
CA GLU A 121 -1.00 -5.83 -12.03
C GLU A 121 0.25 -5.18 -11.41
N GLU A 122 0.07 -4.16 -10.57
CA GLU A 122 1.15 -3.57 -9.75
C GLU A 122 1.65 -4.55 -8.67
N PHE A 123 0.80 -5.48 -8.20
CA PHE A 123 1.19 -6.53 -7.27
C PHE A 123 1.99 -7.67 -7.92
N LYS A 124 1.72 -7.97 -9.19
CA LYS A 124 2.37 -9.08 -9.92
C LYS A 124 3.81 -8.78 -10.34
N GLN A 125 4.27 -7.54 -10.18
CA GLN A 125 5.64 -7.17 -10.53
C GLN A 125 6.68 -7.97 -9.70
N PRO A 126 7.70 -8.58 -10.35
CA PRO A 126 8.54 -9.63 -9.78
C PRO A 126 9.48 -9.19 -8.65
N THR A 127 9.54 -7.90 -8.34
CA THR A 127 10.21 -7.36 -7.14
C THR A 127 9.26 -7.37 -5.94
N TRP A 128 8.72 -8.55 -5.59
CA TRP A 128 8.00 -8.81 -4.34
C TRP A 128 6.86 -7.86 -3.94
N GLY A 129 6.07 -7.31 -4.87
CA GLY A 129 4.69 -6.87 -4.61
C GLY A 129 4.49 -5.50 -3.91
N MET A 130 3.96 -4.55 -4.71
CA MET A 130 3.72 -3.12 -4.49
C MET A 130 4.97 -2.20 -4.50
N PRO A 131 4.85 -0.96 -5.04
CA PRO A 131 5.92 0.05 -5.01
C PRO A 131 6.28 0.39 -3.54
N TRP A 132 7.36 -0.23 -3.06
CA TRP A 132 7.74 -0.34 -1.66
C TRP A 132 8.05 0.96 -0.93
N GLU A 133 8.39 2.03 -1.65
CA GLU A 133 8.71 3.30 -1.00
C GLU A 133 7.46 3.97 -0.42
N GLU A 134 6.28 3.62 -0.95
CA GLU A 134 5.05 4.31 -0.61
C GLU A 134 4.34 3.75 0.63
N TRP A 135 4.51 2.45 0.89
CA TRP A 135 3.75 1.73 1.90
C TRP A 135 4.65 0.90 2.80
N THR A 136 4.59 1.18 4.10
CA THR A 136 5.32 0.45 5.13
C THR A 136 4.44 -0.59 5.79
N VAL A 137 5.02 -1.75 6.12
CA VAL A 137 4.31 -2.83 6.82
C VAL A 137 3.98 -2.40 8.25
N ASP A 138 2.73 -2.63 8.67
CA ASP A 138 2.31 -2.44 10.06
C ASP A 138 2.25 -3.79 10.79
N PHE A 139 3.37 -4.16 11.41
CA PHE A 139 3.49 -5.42 12.13
C PHE A 139 2.54 -5.54 13.32
N ARG A 140 2.12 -4.41 13.91
CA ARG A 140 1.19 -4.41 15.03
C ARG A 140 -0.20 -4.79 14.55
N ALA A 141 -0.65 -4.20 13.45
CA ALA A 141 -1.93 -4.57 12.83
C ALA A 141 -1.93 -6.03 12.37
N MET A 142 -0.82 -6.50 11.77
CA MET A 142 -0.68 -7.92 11.41
C MET A 142 -0.77 -8.85 12.62
N ALA A 143 -0.09 -8.55 13.73
CA ALA A 143 -0.16 -9.36 14.95
C ALA A 143 -1.60 -9.46 15.47
N VAL A 144 -2.33 -8.34 15.52
CA VAL A 144 -3.74 -8.31 15.93
C VAL A 144 -4.62 -9.14 14.99
N ALA A 145 -4.40 -9.07 13.69
CA ALA A 145 -5.14 -9.86 12.71
C ALA A 145 -4.88 -11.36 12.85
N TYR A 146 -3.62 -11.78 13.04
CA TYR A 146 -3.30 -13.18 13.30
C TYR A 146 -3.88 -13.67 14.63
N GLU A 147 -3.94 -12.83 15.66
CA GLU A 147 -4.64 -13.18 16.90
C GLU A 147 -6.15 -13.34 16.69
N ALA A 148 -6.79 -12.45 15.92
CA ALA A 148 -8.21 -12.52 15.61
C ALA A 148 -8.54 -13.80 14.84
N GLU A 149 -7.69 -14.17 13.89
CA GLU A 149 -7.77 -15.42 13.14
C GLU A 149 -7.61 -16.64 14.08
N LYS A 150 -6.58 -16.64 14.94
CA LYS A 150 -6.33 -17.73 15.89
C LYS A 150 -7.48 -17.93 16.88
N LYS A 151 -8.17 -16.84 17.25
CA LYS A 151 -9.36 -16.86 18.11
C LYS A 151 -10.64 -17.26 17.37
N GLY A 152 -10.59 -17.46 16.05
CA GLY A 152 -11.74 -17.79 15.22
C GLY A 152 -12.73 -16.64 15.04
N LEU A 153 -12.33 -15.39 15.33
CA LEU A 153 -13.19 -14.22 15.19
C LEU A 153 -13.38 -13.83 13.73
N ILE A 154 -12.33 -14.02 12.92
CA ILE A 154 -12.30 -13.68 11.49
C ILE A 154 -11.66 -14.86 10.77
N SER A 155 -12.35 -15.42 9.77
CA SER A 155 -11.77 -16.45 8.91
C SER A 155 -10.66 -15.85 8.06
N ARG A 156 -9.63 -16.65 7.74
CA ARG A 156 -8.55 -16.18 6.87
C ARG A 156 -9.05 -15.74 5.49
N ASP A 157 -10.07 -16.43 4.97
CA ASP A 157 -10.65 -16.15 3.66
C ASP A 157 -11.50 -14.88 3.63
N ALA A 158 -11.78 -14.27 4.80
CA ALA A 158 -12.49 -12.99 4.88
C ALA A 158 -11.57 -11.79 4.61
N TRP A 159 -10.25 -11.98 4.58
CA TRP A 159 -9.31 -10.90 4.30
C TRP A 159 -9.18 -10.68 2.79
N GLU A 160 -9.76 -9.59 2.32
CA GLU A 160 -9.68 -9.15 0.92
C GLU A 160 -8.76 -7.92 0.78
N LEU A 161 -8.18 -7.76 -0.42
CA LEU A 161 -7.36 -6.59 -0.74
C LEU A 161 -8.21 -5.33 -0.75
N SER A 162 -7.95 -4.45 0.21
CA SER A 162 -8.69 -3.21 0.40
C SER A 162 -7.81 -2.13 1.03
N VAL A 163 -8.09 -0.88 0.71
CA VAL A 163 -7.48 0.29 1.34
C VAL A 163 -8.53 1.01 2.18
N TRP A 164 -8.21 1.23 3.45
CA TRP A 164 -9.09 1.86 4.42
C TRP A 164 -8.60 3.27 4.70
N MET A 165 -9.47 4.25 4.56
CA MET A 165 -9.17 5.65 4.79
C MET A 165 -10.16 6.25 5.77
N LYS A 166 -9.66 7.03 6.73
CA LYS A 166 -10.51 7.77 7.66
C LYS A 166 -10.79 9.16 7.11
N MET A 167 -12.04 9.40 6.73
CA MET A 167 -12.56 10.70 6.33
C MET A 167 -13.17 11.43 7.53
N LYS A 168 -13.56 12.69 7.34
CA LYS A 168 -14.24 13.49 8.39
C LYS A 168 -15.55 12.85 8.85
N GLU A 169 -16.27 12.21 7.93
CA GLU A 169 -17.61 11.66 8.17
C GLU A 169 -17.60 10.18 8.57
N GLY A 170 -16.45 9.50 8.51
CA GLY A 170 -16.36 8.08 8.82
C GLY A 170 -15.19 7.37 8.17
N TRP A 171 -15.27 6.05 8.10
CA TRP A 171 -14.31 5.22 7.37
C TRP A 171 -14.81 4.97 5.95
N THR A 172 -13.91 5.10 4.98
CA THR A 172 -14.12 4.79 3.58
C THR A 172 -13.23 3.63 3.19
N VAL A 173 -13.78 2.70 2.44
CA VAL A 173 -13.07 1.53 1.91
C VAL A 173 -12.98 1.63 0.40
N ILE A 174 -11.78 1.42 -0.11
CA ILE A 174 -11.52 1.19 -1.52
C ILE A 174 -11.17 -0.30 -1.63
N GLU A 175 -12.14 -1.09 -2.04
CA GLU A 175 -11.93 -2.50 -2.36
C GLU A 175 -11.34 -2.63 -3.75
N HIS A 176 -10.48 -3.65 -3.94
CA HIS A 176 -10.23 -4.14 -5.28
C HIS A 176 -11.58 -4.46 -5.91
N GLY A 177 -11.92 -3.76 -7.00
CA GLY A 177 -13.01 -4.21 -7.86
C GLY A 177 -12.63 -5.59 -8.34
N LYS A 178 -13.22 -6.65 -7.75
CA LYS A 178 -13.17 -8.04 -8.24
C LYS A 178 -12.93 -7.97 -9.72
N VAL A 179 -11.73 -8.39 -10.19
CA VAL A 179 -11.33 -8.59 -11.59
C VAL A 179 -12.55 -8.31 -12.45
N SER A 180 -12.66 -7.10 -13.02
CA SER A 180 -13.86 -6.64 -13.73
C SER A 180 -14.49 -7.83 -14.42
N ASP A 181 -15.50 -8.41 -13.77
CA ASP A 181 -16.12 -9.62 -14.31
C ASP A 181 -16.67 -9.10 -15.63
N PRO A 182 -16.34 -9.67 -16.80
CA PRO A 182 -16.88 -9.20 -18.06
C PRO A 182 -18.41 -9.06 -17.97
N LEU A 183 -19.05 -9.88 -17.13
CA LEU A 183 -20.46 -9.82 -16.74
C LEU A 183 -20.87 -8.55 -15.98
N SER A 184 -20.00 -7.98 -15.15
CA SER A 184 -20.24 -6.72 -14.43
C SER A 184 -20.14 -5.49 -15.33
N GLN A 185 -19.21 -5.49 -16.30
CA GLN A 185 -19.15 -4.47 -17.35
C GLN A 185 -20.34 -4.60 -18.31
N VAL A 186 -20.72 -5.83 -18.67
CA VAL A 186 -21.96 -6.12 -19.41
C VAL A 186 -23.18 -5.59 -18.64
N GLY A 187 -23.23 -5.77 -17.31
CA GLY A 187 -24.31 -5.24 -16.48
C GLY A 187 -24.39 -3.71 -16.45
N VAL A 188 -23.25 -3.01 -16.41
CA VAL A 188 -23.22 -1.53 -16.50
C VAL A 188 -23.60 -1.07 -17.91
N MET A 189 -23.11 -1.75 -18.94
CA MET A 189 -23.40 -1.43 -20.34
C MET A 189 -24.88 -1.67 -20.69
N GLU A 190 -25.49 -2.74 -20.19
CA GLU A 190 -26.92 -3.01 -20.30
C GLU A 190 -27.77 -2.00 -19.54
N LYS A 191 -27.35 -1.57 -18.35
CA LYS A 191 -28.05 -0.53 -17.58
C LYS A 191 -27.97 0.82 -18.28
N LEU A 192 -26.80 1.17 -18.83
CA LEU A 192 -26.58 2.35 -19.66
C LEU A 192 -27.49 2.31 -20.90
N GLN A 193 -27.54 1.18 -21.61
CA GLN A 193 -28.44 0.98 -22.74
C GLN A 193 -29.91 1.16 -22.36
N ARG A 194 -30.34 0.56 -21.24
CA ARG A 194 -31.73 0.68 -20.74
C ARG A 194 -32.08 2.11 -20.37
N LYS A 195 -31.19 2.82 -19.67
CA LYS A 195 -31.41 4.21 -19.25
C LYS A 195 -31.45 5.17 -20.45
N LEU A 196 -30.52 5.01 -21.40
CA LEU A 196 -30.54 5.77 -22.65
C LEU A 196 -31.76 5.44 -23.52
N THR A 197 -32.23 4.20 -23.52
CA THR A 197 -33.47 3.81 -24.22
C THR A 197 -34.71 4.42 -23.54
N ALA A 198 -34.76 4.44 -22.21
CA ALA A 198 -35.85 5.09 -21.45
C ALA A 198 -35.90 6.60 -21.67
N MET A 199 -34.74 7.25 -21.90
CA MET A 199 -34.64 8.66 -22.27
C MET A 199 -34.95 8.92 -23.76
N GLY A 200 -35.28 7.88 -24.55
CA GLY A 200 -35.49 8.00 -26.00
C GLY A 200 -34.21 8.23 -26.82
N LYS A 201 -33.03 8.12 -26.19
CA LYS A 201 -31.70 8.43 -26.76
C LYS A 201 -30.88 7.16 -27.06
N ARG A 202 -31.54 6.10 -27.54
CA ARG A 202 -30.90 4.81 -27.87
C ARG A 202 -29.83 4.91 -28.96
N HIS A 203 -29.95 5.89 -29.87
CA HIS A 203 -28.97 6.15 -30.92
C HIS A 203 -27.61 6.57 -30.36
N VAL A 204 -27.57 7.27 -29.24
CA VAL A 204 -26.33 7.69 -28.55
C VAL A 204 -25.52 6.49 -28.09
N PHE A 205 -26.20 5.49 -27.52
CA PHE A 205 -25.56 4.22 -27.12
C PHE A 205 -24.97 3.48 -28.32
N THR A 206 -25.70 3.48 -29.44
CA THR A 206 -25.28 2.79 -30.67
C THR A 206 -24.04 3.47 -31.27
N GLN A 207 -24.03 4.80 -31.34
CA GLN A 207 -22.88 5.59 -31.80
C GLN A 207 -21.65 5.41 -30.91
N MET A 208 -21.83 5.36 -29.59
CA MET A 208 -20.74 5.08 -28.65
C MET A 208 -20.14 3.69 -28.91
N MET A 209 -20.96 2.66 -29.03
CA MET A 209 -20.48 1.29 -29.29
C MET A 209 -19.77 1.18 -30.64
N GLU A 210 -20.24 1.89 -31.67
CA GLU A 210 -19.60 1.94 -32.97
C GLU A 210 -18.22 2.60 -32.91
N VAL A 211 -18.11 3.75 -32.21
CA VAL A 211 -16.81 4.43 -32.02
C VAL A 211 -15.83 3.54 -31.26
N ILE A 212 -16.28 2.89 -30.19
CA ILE A 212 -15.45 1.94 -29.44
C ILE A 212 -15.00 0.82 -30.40
N GLN A 213 -15.91 0.13 -31.08
CA GLN A 213 -15.56 -0.97 -31.99
C GLN A 213 -14.62 -0.54 -33.12
N VAL A 214 -14.82 0.63 -33.73
CA VAL A 214 -13.99 1.11 -34.85
C VAL A 214 -12.59 1.56 -34.40
N LYS A 215 -12.46 2.07 -33.17
CA LYS A 215 -11.20 2.64 -32.67
C LYS A 215 -10.42 1.71 -31.75
N THR A 216 -11.08 0.74 -31.12
CA THR A 216 -10.45 -0.19 -30.17
C THR A 216 -10.30 -1.61 -30.74
N VAL A 217 -10.62 -1.83 -32.01
CA VAL A 217 -10.37 -3.11 -32.70
C VAL A 217 -9.51 -2.85 -33.94
N ALA A 218 -8.28 -3.36 -33.95
CA ALA A 218 -7.42 -3.30 -35.12
C ALA A 218 -8.00 -4.17 -36.27
N LYS A 219 -7.55 -3.95 -37.50
CA LYS A 219 -8.04 -4.68 -38.70
C LYS A 219 -7.85 -6.21 -38.63
N ASP A 220 -7.06 -6.70 -37.69
CA ASP A 220 -6.78 -8.11 -37.40
C ASP A 220 -7.61 -8.68 -36.23
N GLY A 221 -8.51 -7.89 -35.64
CA GLY A 221 -9.37 -8.29 -34.52
C GLY A 221 -8.72 -8.14 -33.13
N THR A 222 -7.50 -7.60 -33.03
CA THR A 222 -6.86 -7.36 -31.73
C THR A 222 -7.43 -6.11 -31.04
N ALA A 223 -7.70 -6.23 -29.74
CA ALA A 223 -8.21 -5.14 -28.92
C ALA A 223 -7.09 -4.13 -28.63
N LEU A 224 -7.28 -2.89 -29.05
CA LEU A 224 -6.39 -1.76 -28.75
C LEU A 224 -6.86 -1.04 -27.48
N PRO A 225 -5.94 -0.50 -26.66
CA PRO A 225 -6.30 0.29 -25.50
C PRO A 225 -7.12 1.52 -25.92
N VAL A 226 -8.13 1.87 -25.12
CA VAL A 226 -8.91 3.09 -25.29
C VAL A 226 -7.96 4.27 -25.10
N THR A 227 -7.80 5.10 -26.15
CA THR A 227 -6.97 6.30 -26.11
C THR A 227 -7.80 7.51 -25.67
N GLU A 228 -7.15 8.57 -25.18
CA GLU A 228 -7.82 9.84 -24.82
C GLU A 228 -8.64 10.44 -25.98
N GLU A 229 -8.26 10.14 -27.23
CA GLU A 229 -9.02 10.50 -28.42
C GLU A 229 -10.40 9.83 -28.50
N VAL A 230 -10.52 8.58 -28.04
CA VAL A 230 -11.79 7.85 -28.00
C VAL A 230 -12.69 8.42 -26.91
N ASP A 231 -12.13 8.72 -25.74
CA ASP A 231 -12.87 9.33 -24.62
C ASP A 231 -13.42 10.71 -24.98
N THR A 232 -12.64 11.53 -25.69
CA THR A 232 -13.08 12.86 -26.15
C THR A 232 -14.20 12.76 -27.20
N ILE A 233 -14.13 11.80 -28.13
CA ILE A 233 -15.20 11.57 -29.12
C ILE A 233 -16.49 11.08 -28.43
N ILE A 234 -16.39 10.17 -27.46
CA ILE A 234 -17.54 9.68 -26.70
C ILE A 234 -18.17 10.82 -25.88
N ALA A 235 -17.36 11.63 -25.19
CA ALA A 235 -17.85 12.79 -24.46
C ALA A 235 -18.57 13.79 -25.38
N ASP A 236 -18.07 14.00 -26.60
CA ASP A 236 -18.70 14.90 -27.57
C ASP A 236 -20.03 14.33 -28.13
N ILE A 237 -20.12 13.01 -28.34
CA ILE A 237 -21.38 12.33 -28.73
C ILE A 237 -22.45 12.54 -27.66
N PHE A 238 -22.11 12.37 -26.38
CA PHE A 238 -23.05 12.57 -25.28
C PHE A 238 -23.45 14.04 -25.12
N ARG A 239 -22.48 14.97 -25.23
CA ARG A 239 -22.72 16.42 -25.16
C ARG A 239 -23.64 16.92 -26.27
N ARG A 240 -23.42 16.50 -27.52
CA ARG A 240 -24.27 16.87 -28.68
C ARG A 240 -25.71 16.40 -28.56
N ASN A 241 -25.93 15.35 -27.76
CA ASN A 241 -27.25 14.79 -27.52
C ASN A 241 -27.84 15.24 -26.18
N GLU A 242 -27.29 16.28 -25.54
CA GLU A 242 -27.75 16.81 -24.24
C GLU A 242 -27.82 15.71 -23.16
N VAL A 243 -26.81 14.84 -23.11
CA VAL A 243 -26.66 13.84 -22.05
C VAL A 243 -25.34 14.11 -21.35
N ASP A 244 -25.38 14.35 -20.05
CA ASP A 244 -24.16 14.44 -19.25
C ASP A 244 -23.65 13.03 -18.95
N PHE A 245 -22.60 12.64 -19.68
CA PHE A 245 -21.97 11.32 -19.52
C PHE A 245 -21.39 11.12 -18.11
N ALA A 246 -20.84 12.16 -17.48
CA ALA A 246 -20.23 12.07 -16.16
C ALA A 246 -21.30 11.90 -15.08
N GLN A 247 -22.40 12.65 -15.20
CA GLN A 247 -23.54 12.48 -14.29
C GLN A 247 -24.16 11.09 -14.45
N LEU A 248 -24.38 10.63 -15.68
CA LEU A 248 -25.06 9.35 -15.94
C LEU A 248 -24.22 8.14 -15.50
N THR A 249 -22.90 8.19 -15.67
CA THR A 249 -21.98 7.15 -15.19
C THR A 249 -21.85 7.15 -13.67
N SER A 250 -21.85 8.32 -13.02
CA SER A 250 -21.86 8.40 -11.55
C SER A 250 -23.16 7.85 -10.93
N GLU A 251 -24.32 8.12 -11.55
CA GLU A 251 -25.60 7.54 -11.13
C GLU A 251 -25.63 6.02 -11.31
N LEU A 252 -25.12 5.50 -12.43
CA LEU A 252 -25.03 4.06 -12.70
C LEU A 252 -24.04 3.33 -11.77
N ALA A 253 -22.96 4.01 -11.35
CA ALA A 253 -22.03 3.52 -10.34
C ALA A 253 -22.69 3.44 -8.95
N THR A 254 -23.60 4.37 -8.65
CA THR A 254 -24.34 4.44 -7.38
C THR A 254 -25.48 3.40 -7.32
N GLU A 255 -26.12 3.07 -8.44
CA GLU A 255 -27.17 2.04 -8.57
C GLU A 255 -26.64 0.60 -8.69
N SER A 256 -25.33 0.38 -8.59
CA SER A 256 -24.78 -0.96 -8.42
C SER A 256 -25.02 -1.43 -6.98
N PRO A 257 -25.52 -2.65 -6.73
CA PRO A 257 -25.90 -3.12 -5.41
C PRO A 257 -24.66 -3.48 -4.55
N ARG A 258 -23.80 -2.50 -4.28
CA ARG A 258 -22.67 -2.63 -3.35
C ARG A 258 -22.84 -1.83 -2.07
N PHE A 259 -23.93 -1.09 -1.91
CA PHE A 259 -24.21 -0.35 -0.68
C PHE A 259 -25.64 -0.56 -0.20
N ALA A 260 -25.94 -1.78 0.26
CA ALA A 260 -26.92 -1.91 1.33
C ALA A 260 -26.23 -1.45 2.62
N ALA A 261 -26.35 -0.15 2.92
CA ALA A 261 -26.03 0.36 4.24
C ALA A 261 -26.89 -0.41 5.25
N ASN A 262 -26.30 -1.39 5.94
CA ASN A 262 -26.89 -1.96 7.13
C ASN A 262 -26.91 -0.88 8.21
N SER A 263 -27.90 0.02 8.13
CA SER A 263 -28.32 0.79 9.28
C SER A 263 -28.91 -0.22 10.26
N SER A 264 -28.10 -0.63 11.23
CA SER A 264 -28.58 -1.30 12.42
C SER A 264 -29.57 -0.34 13.09
N LYS A 265 -30.86 -0.55 12.82
CA LYS A 265 -31.96 -0.01 13.63
C LYS A 265 -31.70 -0.45 15.07
N LYS A 266 -31.19 0.47 15.90
CA LYS A 266 -31.37 0.35 17.35
C LYS A 266 -32.87 0.34 17.60
N THR A 267 -33.37 -0.83 17.98
CA THR A 267 -34.76 -1.03 18.35
C THR A 267 -34.83 -0.82 19.85
N LYS A 268 -35.55 0.25 20.22
CA LYS A 268 -36.10 0.65 21.53
C LYS A 268 -35.13 0.78 22.70
#